data_AF-A0A0V0J958-F1
#
_entry.id   AF-A0A0V0J958-F1
#
_cell.length_a   1.000
_cell.length_b   1.000
_cell.length_c   1.000
_cell.angle_alpha   90.00
_cell.angle_beta   90.00
_cell.angle_gamma   90.00
#
_symmetry.space_group_name_H-M   'P 1'
#
loop_
_entity.id
_entity.type
_entity.pdbx_description
1 polymer ?
#
loop_
_entity_poly.entity_id
_entity_poly.type
_entity_poly.pdbx_seq_one_letter_code
_entity_poly.pdbx_strand_id
1 'polypeptide(L)'
;MLDELSHAPLKLQQRVSLLKRHLLPKVLHELVLGAVHRNTLKRLDTQVRQHLRRWLRLPADTPTAFLHAPVNDGGLGVPCLAVLVPFAKRRRLDSVLASSEPAVRAAATVPSAYSGLRLAAQPVRFRRSVLASKEDARNYWKSALYSSADGRPLAAFSKSACASQWLSSPDRVFPWRYLRGIQLPAGCPLHKIPQEP
;
A
#
# COMPACT_ATOMS: atom_id res chain seq x y z
N MET A 1 13.68 11.66 2.71
CA MET A 1 13.37 10.23 2.45
C MET A 1 12.80 9.92 1.06
N LEU A 2 11.58 10.33 0.69
CA LEU A 2 11.05 10.03 -0.66
C LEU A 2 11.81 10.79 -1.77
N ASP A 3 12.22 12.02 -1.48
CA ASP A 3 13.05 12.82 -2.39
C ASP A 3 14.47 12.23 -2.51
N GLU A 4 15.08 11.82 -1.40
CA GLU A 4 16.37 11.09 -1.40
C GLU A 4 16.31 9.84 -2.29
N LEU A 5 15.26 9.02 -2.17
CA LEU A 5 15.06 7.87 -3.07
C LEU A 5 14.89 8.27 -4.53
N SER A 6 14.31 9.45 -4.80
CA SER A 6 14.13 9.96 -6.15
C SER A 6 15.44 10.42 -6.77
N HIS A 7 16.31 11.05 -5.97
CA HIS A 7 17.62 11.53 -6.40
C HIS A 7 18.69 10.44 -6.47
N ALA A 8 18.54 9.35 -5.71
CA ALA A 8 19.47 8.24 -5.75
C ALA A 8 19.53 7.60 -7.16
N PRO A 9 20.73 7.28 -7.69
CA PRO A 9 20.95 6.67 -9.00
C PRO A 9 20.58 5.18 -8.99
N LEU A 10 19.30 4.88 -8.75
CA LEU A 10 18.75 3.53 -8.65
C LEU A 10 17.92 3.19 -9.89
N LYS A 11 17.93 1.90 -10.27
CA LYS A 11 16.98 1.41 -11.27
C LYS A 11 15.56 1.56 -10.72
N LEU A 12 14.61 1.86 -11.61
CA LEU A 12 13.20 2.07 -11.25
C LEU A 12 12.60 0.91 -10.44
N GLN A 13 12.89 -0.32 -10.87
CA GLN A 13 12.52 -1.56 -10.17
C GLN A 13 13.04 -1.62 -8.74
N GLN A 14 14.33 -1.32 -8.56
CA GLN A 14 14.97 -1.31 -7.25
C GLN A 14 14.35 -0.22 -6.36
N ARG A 15 14.06 0.96 -6.92
CA ARG A 15 13.42 2.06 -6.20
C ARG A 15 12.03 1.68 -5.68
N VAL A 16 11.19 1.07 -6.52
CA VAL A 16 9.84 0.60 -6.12
C VAL A 16 9.94 -0.54 -5.09
N SER A 17 10.86 -1.48 -5.29
CA SER A 17 11.11 -2.58 -4.35
C SER A 17 11.53 -2.07 -2.98
N LEU A 18 12.48 -1.13 -2.93
CA LEU A 18 13.00 -0.53 -1.70
C LEU A 18 11.91 0.25 -0.96
N LEU A 19 11.11 1.03 -1.68
CA LEU A 19 9.95 1.72 -1.12
C LEU A 19 9.00 0.72 -0.42
N LYS A 20 8.64 -0.37 -1.11
CA LYS A 20 7.67 -1.36 -0.61
C LYS A 20 8.21 -2.22 0.54
N ARG A 21 9.45 -2.69 0.43
CA ARG A 21 10.03 -3.71 1.33
C ARG A 21 10.74 -3.12 2.54
N HIS A 22 11.26 -1.90 2.44
CA HIS A 22 12.08 -1.31 3.49
C HIS A 22 11.50 -0.01 4.02
N LEU A 23 11.20 0.95 3.14
CA LEU A 23 10.81 2.28 3.59
C LEU A 23 9.41 2.32 4.20
N LEU A 24 8.41 1.76 3.52
CA LEU A 24 7.04 1.73 4.04
C LEU A 24 6.90 0.92 5.34
N PRO A 25 7.52 -0.26 5.49
CA PRO A 25 7.53 -0.97 6.77
C PRO A 25 8.21 -0.20 7.91
N LYS A 26 9.34 0.47 7.64
CA LYS A 26 10.03 1.30 8.64
C LYS A 26 9.14 2.45 9.12
N VAL A 27 8.59 3.22 8.17
CA VAL A 27 7.66 4.32 8.47
C VAL A 27 6.43 3.80 9.22
N LEU A 28 5.86 2.67 8.79
CA LEU A 28 4.72 2.07 9.46
C LEU A 28 5.01 1.75 10.92
N HIS A 29 6.19 1.20 11.23
CA HIS A 29 6.57 0.90 12.60
C HIS A 29 6.57 2.16 13.47
N GLU A 30 7.22 3.23 13.01
CA GLU A 30 7.25 4.54 13.69
C GLU A 30 5.84 5.11 13.88
N LEU A 31 4.99 5.08 12.85
CA LEU A 31 3.62 5.60 12.89
C LEU A 31 2.69 4.80 13.82
N VAL A 32 2.96 3.51 14.00
CA VAL A 32 2.19 2.64 14.91
C VAL A 32 2.53 2.93 16.37
N LEU A 33 3.78 3.29 16.68
CA LEU A 33 4.21 3.66 18.02
C LEU A 33 3.82 5.09 18.38
N GLY A 34 3.85 6.03 17.42
CA GLY A 34 3.55 7.44 17.64
C GLY A 34 2.06 7.80 17.61
N ALA A 35 1.73 8.98 18.16
CA ALA A 35 0.43 9.61 17.98
C ALA A 35 0.39 10.35 16.64
N VAL A 36 -0.39 9.85 15.67
CA VAL A 36 -0.44 10.39 14.32
C VAL A 36 -1.88 10.64 13.91
N HIS A 37 -2.14 11.85 13.42
CA HIS A 37 -3.47 12.22 12.95
C HIS A 37 -3.79 11.62 11.57
N ARG A 38 -5.06 11.31 11.33
CA ARG A 38 -5.51 10.65 10.10
C ARG A 38 -5.21 11.47 8.83
N ASN A 39 -5.27 12.80 8.89
CA ASN A 39 -4.93 13.63 7.74
C ASN A 39 -3.45 13.56 7.38
N THR A 40 -2.56 13.40 8.38
CA THR A 40 -1.13 13.18 8.15
C THR A 40 -0.90 11.88 7.39
N LEU A 41 -1.56 10.79 7.79
CA LEU A 41 -1.48 9.51 7.07
C LEU A 41 -1.96 9.63 5.63
N LYS A 42 -3.08 10.34 5.38
CA LYS A 42 -3.58 10.59 4.03
C LYS A 42 -2.61 11.42 3.19
N ARG A 43 -1.93 12.40 3.79
CA ARG A 43 -0.92 13.22 3.12
C ARG A 43 0.29 12.38 2.71
N LEU A 44 0.78 11.53 3.61
CA LEU A 44 1.85 10.58 3.32
C LEU A 44 1.47 9.62 2.18
N ASP A 45 0.28 9.01 2.25
CA ASP A 45 -0.21 8.16 1.17
C ASP A 45 -0.28 8.90 -0.17
N THR A 46 -0.68 10.17 -0.14
CA THR A 46 -0.74 11.01 -1.34
C THR A 46 0.64 11.29 -1.92
N GLN A 47 1.62 11.61 -1.07
CA GLN A 47 3.00 11.79 -1.49
C GLN A 47 3.59 10.52 -2.08
N VAL A 48 3.36 9.36 -1.44
CA VAL A 48 3.82 8.05 -1.95
C VAL A 48 3.21 7.77 -3.34
N ARG A 49 1.90 7.99 -3.52
CA ARG A 49 1.25 7.81 -4.83
C ARG A 49 1.80 8.76 -5.89
N GLN A 50 2.05 10.03 -5.55
CA GLN A 50 2.63 10.99 -6.48
C GLN A 50 4.04 10.57 -6.93
N HIS A 51 4.89 10.15 -6.00
CA HIS A 51 6.24 9.67 -6.32
C HIS A 51 6.20 8.42 -7.19
N LEU A 52 5.36 7.44 -6.84
CA LEU A 52 5.17 6.23 -7.64
C LEU A 52 4.70 6.55 -9.07
N ARG A 53 3.72 7.44 -9.23
CA ARG A 53 3.25 7.85 -10.56
C ARG A 53 4.35 8.54 -11.37
N ARG A 54 5.15 9.42 -10.76
CA ARG A 54 6.29 10.07 -11.42
C ARG A 54 7.33 9.05 -11.85
N TRP A 55 7.75 8.15 -10.95
CA TRP A 55 8.77 7.15 -11.22
C TRP A 55 8.34 6.16 -12.32
N LEU A 56 7.09 5.69 -12.26
CA LEU A 56 6.52 4.74 -13.22
C LEU A 56 5.93 5.42 -14.48
N ARG A 57 6.01 6.75 -14.57
CA ARG A 57 5.44 7.58 -15.65
C ARG A 57 3.96 7.24 -15.93
N LEU A 58 3.18 7.12 -14.86
CA LEU A 58 1.76 6.79 -14.93
C LEU A 58 0.91 8.05 -15.13
N PRO A 59 -0.19 7.97 -15.91
CA PRO A 59 -1.19 9.02 -16.02
C PRO A 59 -1.73 9.47 -14.65
N ALA A 60 -2.21 10.72 -14.61
CA ALA A 60 -2.92 11.23 -13.44
C ALA A 60 -4.20 10.42 -13.16
N ASP A 61 -4.83 9.93 -14.23
CA ASP A 61 -6.10 9.19 -14.21
C ASP A 61 -5.96 7.73 -13.75
N THR A 62 -4.73 7.23 -13.59
CA THR A 62 -4.52 5.85 -13.14
C THR A 62 -5.22 5.62 -11.80
N PRO A 63 -6.10 4.60 -11.71
CA PRO A 63 -6.94 4.38 -10.54
C PRO A 63 -6.06 4.14 -9.31
N THR A 64 -6.40 4.80 -8.20
CA THR A 64 -5.69 4.59 -6.93
C THR A 64 -5.77 3.13 -6.47
N ALA A 65 -6.82 2.41 -6.87
CA ALA A 65 -6.96 0.99 -6.63
C ALA A 65 -5.85 0.15 -7.28
N PHE A 66 -5.36 0.52 -8.46
CA PHE A 66 -4.24 -0.18 -9.11
C PHE A 66 -2.97 -0.15 -8.26
N LEU A 67 -2.69 0.97 -7.58
CA LEU A 67 -1.51 1.09 -6.73
C LEU A 67 -1.60 0.25 -5.44
N HIS A 68 -2.80 0.16 -4.85
CA HIS A 68 -3.00 -0.46 -3.54
C HIS A 68 -3.50 -1.91 -3.59
N ALA A 69 -4.15 -2.33 -4.67
CA ALA A 69 -4.58 -3.70 -4.87
C ALA A 69 -3.38 -4.66 -4.81
N PRO A 70 -3.57 -5.88 -4.29
CA PRO A 70 -2.49 -6.83 -4.14
C PRO A 70 -1.95 -7.27 -5.52
N VAL A 71 -0.67 -7.68 -5.52
CA VAL A 71 0.03 -8.09 -6.74
C VAL A 71 -0.67 -9.24 -7.46
N ASN A 72 -1.18 -10.21 -6.69
CA ASN A 72 -1.89 -11.37 -7.22
C ASN A 72 -3.20 -11.02 -7.94
N ASP A 73 -3.83 -9.89 -7.60
CA ASP A 73 -5.05 -9.40 -8.26
C ASP A 73 -4.74 -8.37 -9.36
N GLY A 74 -3.47 -8.27 -9.79
CA GLY A 74 -3.03 -7.35 -10.86
C GLY A 74 -2.70 -5.93 -10.41
N GLY A 75 -2.66 -5.65 -9.10
CA GLY A 75 -2.23 -4.36 -8.57
C GLY A 75 -0.73 -4.27 -8.31
N LEU A 76 -0.27 -3.10 -7.84
CA LEU A 76 1.13 -2.87 -7.47
C LEU A 76 1.43 -3.30 -6.02
N GLY A 77 0.42 -3.51 -5.18
CA GLY A 77 0.56 -4.00 -3.81
C GLY A 77 1.24 -3.02 -2.86
N VAL A 78 1.05 -1.72 -3.05
CA VAL A 78 1.59 -0.69 -2.16
C VAL A 78 0.63 -0.52 -0.96
N PRO A 79 1.08 -0.67 0.29
CA PRO A 79 0.20 -0.51 1.44
C PRO A 79 -0.32 0.92 1.56
N CYS A 80 -1.60 1.08 1.90
CA CYS A 80 -2.20 2.36 2.26
C CYS A 80 -2.06 2.58 3.77
N LEU A 81 -1.24 3.55 4.18
CA LEU A 81 -0.92 3.85 5.58
C LEU A 81 -2.16 4.29 6.36
N ALA A 82 -3.05 5.07 5.74
CA ALA A 82 -4.30 5.51 6.36
C ALA A 82 -5.23 4.36 6.76
N VAL A 83 -5.06 3.19 6.13
CA VAL A 83 -5.81 1.97 6.45
C VAL A 83 -5.01 1.03 7.34
N LEU A 84 -3.72 0.85 7.02
CA LEU A 84 -2.88 -0.16 7.67
C LEU A 84 -2.42 0.24 9.08
N VAL A 85 -2.16 1.53 9.33
CA VAL A 85 -1.71 2.01 10.64
C VAL A 85 -2.78 1.80 11.73
N PRO A 86 -4.05 2.18 11.54
CA PRO A 86 -5.10 1.86 12.50
C PRO A 86 -5.24 0.35 12.80
N PHE A 87 -5.18 -0.51 11.78
CA PHE A 87 -5.24 -1.96 11.98
C PHE A 87 -4.05 -2.50 12.76
N ALA A 88 -2.84 -2.00 12.46
CA ALA A 88 -1.64 -2.40 13.20
C ALA A 88 -1.69 -1.94 14.66
N LYS A 89 -2.20 -0.73 14.93
CA LYS A 89 -2.43 -0.24 16.29
C LYS A 89 -3.44 -1.09 17.05
N ARG A 90 -4.58 -1.41 16.43
CA ARG A 90 -5.60 -2.30 17.00
C ARG A 90 -5.02 -3.66 17.36
N ARG A 91 -4.37 -4.33 16.40
CA ARG A 91 -3.74 -5.64 16.63
C ARG A 91 -2.72 -5.60 17.76
N ARG A 92 -1.94 -4.52 17.87
CA ARG A 92 -0.97 -4.34 18.95
C ARG A 92 -1.67 -4.24 20.30
N LEU A 93 -2.74 -3.45 20.41
CA LEU A 93 -3.49 -3.34 21.66
C LEU A 93 -4.19 -4.64 22.04
N ASP A 94 -4.81 -5.32 21.07
CA ASP A 94 -5.42 -6.64 21.27
C ASP A 94 -4.37 -7.63 21.82
N SER A 95 -3.14 -7.59 21.29
CA SER A 95 -2.03 -8.40 21.77
C SER A 95 -1.57 -8.05 23.19
N VAL A 96 -1.63 -6.78 23.58
CA VAL A 96 -1.27 -6.35 24.95
C VAL A 96 -2.36 -6.80 25.93
N LEU A 97 -3.63 -6.66 25.56
CA LEU A 97 -4.77 -7.10 26.37
C LEU A 97 -4.82 -8.63 26.52
N ALA A 98 -4.42 -9.37 25.48
CA ALA A 98 -4.34 -10.83 25.49
C ALA A 98 -3.02 -11.38 26.06
N SER A 99 -2.13 -10.52 26.58
CA SER A 99 -0.84 -10.96 27.13
C SER A 99 -1.03 -11.85 28.36
N SER A 100 -0.22 -12.89 28.48
CA SER A 100 -0.18 -13.77 29.66
C SER A 100 0.32 -13.03 30.91
N GLU A 101 1.16 -12.02 30.74
CA GLU A 101 1.77 -11.27 31.83
C GLU A 101 0.76 -10.29 32.48
N PRO A 102 0.45 -10.43 33.79
CA PRO A 102 -0.52 -9.56 34.47
C PRO A 102 -0.09 -8.09 34.50
N ALA A 103 1.20 -7.79 34.63
CA ALA A 103 1.70 -6.40 34.63
C ALA A 103 1.43 -5.68 33.30
N VAL A 104 1.60 -6.39 32.17
CA VAL A 104 1.37 -5.86 30.82
C VAL A 104 -0.11 -5.60 30.58
N ARG A 105 -0.99 -6.49 31.05
CA ARG A 105 -2.45 -6.29 30.98
C ARG A 105 -2.91 -5.12 31.84
N ALA A 106 -2.39 -5.01 33.07
CA ALA A 106 -2.70 -3.90 33.96
C ALA A 106 -2.26 -2.55 33.37
N ALA A 107 -1.12 -2.50 32.71
CA ALA A 107 -0.65 -1.28 32.03
C ALA A 107 -1.60 -0.83 30.90
N ALA A 108 -2.31 -1.76 30.24
CA ALA A 108 -3.29 -1.43 29.21
C ALA A 108 -4.63 -0.92 29.75
N THR A 109 -4.97 -1.21 31.02
CA THR A 109 -6.22 -0.78 31.65
C THR A 109 -6.09 0.52 32.44
N VAL A 110 -4.91 1.13 32.47
CA VAL A 110 -4.69 2.44 33.09
C VAL A 110 -5.49 3.52 32.35
N PRO A 111 -6.08 4.52 33.05
CA PRO A 111 -6.86 5.58 32.41
C PRO A 111 -6.16 6.33 31.27
N SER A 112 -4.84 6.48 31.35
CA SER A 112 -4.01 7.08 30.28
C SER A 112 -4.06 6.30 28.97
N ALA A 113 -4.24 4.98 29.02
CA ALA A 113 -4.31 4.09 27.86
C ALA A 113 -5.69 4.08 27.18
N TYR A 114 -6.76 4.51 27.87
CA TYR A 114 -8.13 4.47 27.34
C TYR A 114 -8.31 5.30 26.07
N SER A 115 -7.63 6.43 25.96
CA SER A 115 -7.65 7.26 24.75
C SER A 115 -7.14 6.49 23.53
N GLY A 116 -6.03 5.76 23.69
CA GLY A 116 -5.45 4.89 22.66
C GLY A 116 -6.34 3.70 22.34
N LEU A 117 -6.91 3.05 23.36
CA LEU A 117 -7.85 1.94 23.20
C LEU A 117 -9.10 2.34 22.42
N ARG A 118 -9.71 3.48 22.77
CA ARG A 118 -10.88 4.00 22.07
C ARG A 118 -10.58 4.29 20.60
N LEU A 119 -9.44 4.91 20.31
CA LEU A 119 -9.03 5.21 18.93
C LEU A 119 -8.76 3.95 18.12
N ALA A 120 -8.17 2.92 18.73
CA ALA A 120 -7.87 1.67 18.06
C ALA A 120 -9.10 0.77 17.85
N ALA A 121 -10.09 0.85 18.74
CA ALA A 121 -11.35 0.12 18.63
C ALA A 121 -12.27 0.70 17.54
N GLN A 122 -12.04 1.94 17.10
CA GLN A 122 -12.84 2.55 16.04
C GLN A 122 -12.62 1.85 14.70
N PRO A 123 -13.70 1.57 13.95
CA PRO A 123 -13.57 0.98 12.63
C PRO A 123 -12.93 1.96 11.65
N VAL A 124 -12.12 1.44 10.72
CA VAL A 124 -11.39 2.27 9.78
C VAL A 124 -12.34 2.73 8.69
N ARG A 125 -12.84 3.96 8.82
CA ARG A 125 -13.59 4.61 7.76
C ARG A 125 -12.60 4.97 6.65
N PHE A 126 -12.80 4.48 5.43
CA PHE A 126 -12.00 4.87 4.28
C PHE A 126 -12.92 5.20 3.10
N ARG A 127 -12.90 6.47 2.67
CA ARG A 127 -13.87 7.02 1.72
C ARG A 127 -15.32 6.74 2.18
N ARG A 128 -16.11 6.01 1.38
CA ARG A 128 -17.50 5.63 1.66
C ARG A 128 -17.64 4.25 2.31
N SER A 129 -16.53 3.57 2.59
CA SER A 129 -16.51 2.20 3.10
C SER A 129 -15.98 2.15 4.53
N VAL A 130 -16.46 1.17 5.29
CA VAL A 130 -15.96 0.85 6.63
C VAL A 130 -15.17 -0.43 6.52
N LEU A 131 -13.89 -0.40 6.89
CA LEU A 131 -12.99 -1.55 6.83
C LEU A 131 -12.72 -2.01 8.26
N ALA A 132 -13.04 -3.27 8.56
CA ALA A 132 -12.85 -3.86 9.89
C ALA A 132 -11.59 -4.72 9.96
N SER A 133 -11.21 -5.35 8.84
CA SER A 133 -10.08 -6.27 8.74
C SER A 133 -9.11 -5.93 7.60
N LYS A 134 -7.94 -6.60 7.59
CA LYS A 134 -6.99 -6.50 6.48
C LYS A 134 -7.55 -7.14 5.22
N GLU A 135 -8.35 -8.19 5.38
CA GLU A 135 -9.06 -8.91 4.33
C GLU A 135 -10.10 -8.00 3.68
N ASP A 136 -10.86 -7.24 4.47
CA ASP A 136 -11.81 -6.24 3.95
C ASP A 136 -11.10 -5.18 3.11
N ALA A 137 -9.94 -4.71 3.57
CA ALA A 137 -9.14 -3.76 2.82
C ALA A 137 -8.64 -4.35 1.50
N ARG A 138 -8.20 -5.61 1.49
CA ARG A 138 -7.81 -6.31 0.25
C ARG A 138 -8.99 -6.43 -0.71
N ASN A 139 -10.15 -6.87 -0.22
CA ASN A 139 -11.37 -7.02 -1.00
C ASN A 139 -11.87 -5.68 -1.54
N TYR A 140 -11.77 -4.61 -0.76
CA TYR A 140 -12.08 -3.25 -1.17
C TYR A 140 -11.20 -2.78 -2.33
N TRP A 141 -9.88 -2.96 -2.23
CA TRP A 141 -8.98 -2.55 -3.32
C TRP A 141 -9.16 -3.39 -4.58
N LYS A 142 -9.40 -4.69 -4.41
CA LYS A 142 -9.71 -5.62 -5.51
C LYS A 142 -10.98 -5.21 -6.24
N SER A 143 -12.09 -5.03 -5.53
CA SER A 143 -13.36 -4.63 -6.14
C SER A 143 -13.28 -3.26 -6.80
N ALA A 144 -12.61 -2.30 -6.15
CA ALA A 144 -12.36 -0.98 -6.72
C ALA A 144 -11.52 -1.07 -8.01
N LEU A 145 -10.51 -1.94 -8.05
CA LEU A 145 -9.70 -2.17 -9.26
C LEU A 145 -10.55 -2.77 -10.37
N TYR A 146 -11.26 -3.85 -10.10
CA TYR A 146 -12.06 -4.55 -11.13
C TYR A 146 -13.25 -3.73 -11.63
N SER A 147 -13.74 -2.77 -10.83
CA SER A 147 -14.78 -1.85 -11.28
C SER A 147 -14.28 -0.81 -12.30
N SER A 148 -12.98 -0.51 -12.31
CA SER A 148 -12.37 0.48 -13.19
C SER A 148 -12.21 -0.04 -14.63
N ALA A 149 -12.22 0.87 -15.61
CA ALA A 149 -12.15 0.50 -17.03
C ALA A 149 -10.90 -0.34 -17.35
N ASP A 150 -9.72 0.11 -16.91
CA ASP A 150 -8.44 -0.57 -17.15
C ASP A 150 -8.23 -1.79 -16.24
N GLY A 151 -8.94 -1.87 -15.10
CA GLY A 151 -8.75 -2.93 -14.11
C GLY A 151 -9.64 -4.16 -14.28
N ARG A 152 -10.72 -4.09 -15.07
CA ARG A 152 -11.55 -5.26 -15.44
C ARG A 152 -10.75 -6.45 -15.99
N PRO A 153 -9.88 -6.29 -17.01
CA PRO A 153 -9.11 -7.40 -17.56
C PRO A 153 -8.12 -8.01 -16.55
N LEU A 154 -7.71 -7.24 -15.53
CA LEU A 154 -6.81 -7.71 -14.48
C LEU A 154 -7.43 -8.77 -13.57
N ALA A 155 -8.75 -8.95 -13.61
CA ALA A 155 -9.40 -10.05 -12.89
C ALA A 155 -8.90 -11.44 -13.34
N ALA A 156 -8.34 -11.56 -14.55
CA ALA A 156 -7.71 -12.79 -15.00
C ALA A 156 -6.40 -13.10 -14.24
N PHE A 157 -5.69 -12.09 -13.73
CA PHE A 157 -4.42 -12.29 -12.99
C PHE A 157 -4.63 -13.09 -11.70
N SER A 158 -5.79 -12.96 -11.05
CA SER A 158 -6.06 -13.72 -9.82
C SER A 158 -6.18 -15.23 -10.06
N LYS A 159 -6.30 -15.67 -11.32
CA LYS A 159 -6.35 -17.10 -11.68
C LYS A 159 -4.96 -17.73 -11.81
N SER A 160 -3.89 -16.94 -11.90
CA SER A 160 -2.53 -17.45 -12.07
C SER A 160 -1.51 -16.66 -11.24
N ALA A 161 -0.94 -17.33 -10.23
CA ALA A 161 0.11 -16.71 -9.40
C ALA A 161 1.35 -16.31 -10.22
N CYS A 162 1.68 -17.06 -11.27
CA CYS A 162 2.84 -16.78 -12.13
C CYS A 162 2.67 -15.50 -12.95
N ALA A 163 1.44 -15.14 -13.33
CA ALA A 163 1.17 -13.97 -14.18
C ALA A 163 1.63 -12.64 -13.55
N SER A 164 1.69 -12.57 -12.22
CA SER A 164 2.10 -11.39 -11.46
C SER A 164 3.47 -11.53 -10.78
N GLN A 165 4.14 -12.68 -10.94
CA GLN A 165 5.40 -12.97 -10.24
C GLN A 165 6.53 -11.99 -10.59
N TRP A 166 6.54 -11.47 -11.83
CA TRP A 166 7.50 -10.49 -12.29
C TRP A 166 7.42 -9.14 -11.56
N LEU A 167 6.28 -8.80 -10.96
CA LEU A 167 6.12 -7.61 -10.11
C LEU A 167 6.73 -7.81 -8.72
N SER A 168 6.70 -9.05 -8.23
CA SER A 168 7.26 -9.43 -6.93
C SER A 168 8.77 -9.65 -7.00
N SER A 169 9.28 -10.17 -8.11
CA SER A 169 10.71 -10.45 -8.33
C SER A 169 11.20 -9.75 -9.61
N PRO A 170 11.42 -8.43 -9.56
CA PRO A 170 11.74 -7.63 -10.74
C PRO A 170 13.14 -7.90 -11.30
N ASP A 171 14.04 -8.53 -10.53
CA ASP A 171 15.43 -8.81 -10.93
C ASP A 171 15.52 -9.74 -12.15
N ARG A 172 14.44 -10.47 -12.46
CA ARG A 172 14.33 -11.39 -13.60
C ARG A 172 13.79 -10.72 -14.87
N VAL A 173 13.48 -9.42 -14.84
CA VAL A 173 12.88 -8.71 -15.97
C VAL A 173 13.69 -7.47 -16.30
N PHE A 174 13.91 -7.23 -17.59
CA PHE A 174 14.57 -6.02 -18.05
C PHE A 174 13.81 -4.76 -17.58
N PRO A 175 14.51 -3.69 -17.17
CA PRO A 175 13.87 -2.49 -16.62
C PRO A 175 12.78 -1.88 -17.50
N TRP A 176 12.98 -1.88 -18.83
CA TRP A 176 12.01 -1.35 -19.79
C TRP A 176 10.76 -2.23 -19.90
N ARG A 177 10.90 -3.57 -19.87
CA ARG A 177 9.77 -4.52 -19.86
C ARG A 177 8.96 -4.39 -18.59
N TYR A 178 9.63 -4.19 -17.45
CA TYR A 178 8.95 -3.95 -16.18
C TYR A 178 8.13 -2.67 -16.19
N LEU A 179 8.71 -1.57 -16.68
CA LEU A 179 8.00 -0.31 -16.82
C LEU A 179 6.79 -0.45 -17.74
N ARG A 180 6.98 -1.02 -18.94
CA ARG A 180 5.92 -1.21 -19.93
C ARG A 180 4.82 -2.14 -19.42
N GLY A 181 5.19 -3.24 -18.77
CA GLY A 181 4.25 -4.18 -18.17
C GLY A 181 3.37 -3.56 -17.10
N ILE A 182 3.85 -2.53 -16.38
CA ILE A 182 3.05 -1.76 -15.41
C ILE A 182 2.20 -0.71 -16.10
N GLN A 183 2.73 -0.06 -17.14
CA GLN A 183 2.06 1.03 -17.85
C GLN A 183 0.82 0.58 -18.63
N LEU A 184 0.88 -0.59 -19.28
CA LEU A 184 -0.24 -1.15 -20.04
C LEU A 184 -1.52 -1.29 -19.19
N PRO A 185 -1.52 -2.00 -18.06
CA PRO A 185 -2.71 -2.14 -17.21
C PRO A 185 -3.06 -0.87 -16.42
N ALA A 186 -2.16 0.12 -16.36
CA ALA A 186 -2.40 1.38 -15.70
C ALA A 186 -3.09 2.44 -16.60
N GLY A 187 -3.44 2.07 -17.83
CA GLY A 187 -4.12 2.94 -18.80
C GLY A 187 -3.18 3.91 -19.53
N CYS A 188 -1.87 3.63 -19.57
CA CYS A 188 -0.94 4.48 -20.31
C CYS A 188 -1.20 4.39 -21.83
N PRO A 189 -1.42 5.52 -22.52
CA PRO A 189 -1.57 5.53 -23.97
C PRO A 189 -0.30 5.00 -24.65
N LEU A 190 -0.45 4.10 -25.62
CA LEU A 190 0.65 3.46 -26.34
C LEU A 190 1.65 4.45 -26.97
N HIS A 191 1.19 5.64 -27.35
CA HIS A 191 2.04 6.70 -27.94
C HIS A 191 2.94 7.43 -26.92
N LYS A 192 2.63 7.35 -25.61
CA LYS A 192 3.47 7.91 -24.53
C LYS A 192 4.45 6.88 -23.97
N ILE A 193 4.35 5.63 -24.42
CA ILE A 193 5.33 4.60 -24.10
C ILE A 193 6.53 4.86 -25.01
N PRO A 194 7.72 5.17 -24.47
CA PRO A 194 8.90 5.36 -25.30
C PRO A 194 9.13 4.09 -26.12
N GLN A 195 9.17 4.24 -27.45
CA GLN A 195 9.58 3.16 -28.35
C GLN A 195 11.07 2.88 -28.12
N GLU A 196 11.48 1.62 -28.34
CA GLU A 196 12.88 1.21 -28.17
C GLU A 196 13.84 2.14 -28.94
N PRO A 197 15.08 2.33 -28.47
CA PRO A 197 16.14 2.89 -29.30
C PRO A 197 16.46 1.98 -30.49
#